data_AF-A0A7S2EX12-F1
#
_entry.id   AF-A0A7S2EX12-F1
#
_cell.length_a   1.000
_cell.length_b   1.000
_cell.length_c   1.000
_cell.angle_alpha   90.00
_cell.angle_beta   90.00
_cell.angle_gamma   90.00
#
_symmetry.space_group_name_H-M   'P 1'
#
loop_
_entity.id
_entity.type
_entity.pdbx_description
1 polymer ?
#
loop_
_entity_poly.entity_id
_entity_poly.type
_entity_poly.pdbx_seq_one_letter_code
_entity_poly.pdbx_strand_id
1 'polypeptide(L)'
;MTNIPAVALIALASLVSTARGLSTTAPPVGDATASAVAGARRLGRSDLVVSEACLGTMTFGVQNDRSDAFAQLDLARSRGVNFIDTAELYPVPLTAPKWRAGATEEILGEYVESVGG
;
A
#
# COMPACT_ATOMS: atom_id res chain seq x y z
N MET A 1 7.22 -21.45 -16.45
CA MET A 1 6.32 -20.30 -16.26
C MET A 1 6.93 -19.48 -15.15
N THR A 2 7.50 -18.34 -15.53
CA THR A 2 8.60 -17.64 -14.84
C THR A 2 8.18 -17.05 -13.51
N ASN A 3 8.94 -17.43 -12.48
CA ASN A 3 8.85 -16.94 -11.11
C ASN A 3 9.36 -15.49 -11.07
N ILE A 4 8.48 -14.53 -11.33
CA ILE A 4 8.76 -13.11 -11.05
C ILE A 4 8.65 -12.97 -9.53
N PRO A 5 9.74 -12.67 -8.80
CA PRO A 5 9.65 -12.47 -7.36
C PRO A 5 8.70 -11.30 -7.13
N ALA A 6 7.68 -11.49 -6.29
CA ALA A 6 6.59 -10.54 -6.08
C ALA A 6 7.04 -9.13 -5.64
N VAL A 7 8.29 -9.00 -5.19
CA VAL A 7 8.98 -7.72 -4.94
C VAL A 7 9.07 -6.84 -6.20
N ALA A 8 9.09 -7.42 -7.41
CA ALA A 8 9.24 -6.67 -8.66
C ALA A 8 8.00 -5.86 -9.05
N LEU A 9 6.80 -6.19 -8.56
CA LEU A 9 5.57 -5.48 -8.94
C LEU A 9 5.37 -4.18 -8.15
N ILE A 10 5.89 -4.10 -6.92
CA ILE A 10 5.93 -2.84 -6.14
C ILE A 10 6.78 -1.78 -6.87
N ALA A 11 7.81 -2.20 -7.60
CA ALA A 11 8.67 -1.27 -8.33
C ALA A 11 8.00 -0.64 -9.56
N LEU A 12 6.99 -1.28 -10.16
CA LEU A 12 6.40 -0.79 -11.41
C LEU A 12 5.44 0.40 -11.19
N ALA A 13 4.84 0.53 -10.01
CA ALA A 13 4.02 1.70 -9.67
C ALA A 13 4.86 2.92 -9.27
N SER A 14 6.03 2.73 -8.64
CA SER A 14 6.91 3.84 -8.24
C SER A 14 7.75 4.41 -9.39
N LEU A 15 8.03 3.65 -10.45
CA LEU A 15 8.90 4.10 -11.55
C LEU A 15 8.26 5.18 -12.44
N VAL A 16 6.93 5.35 -12.40
CA VAL A 16 6.23 6.38 -13.19
C VAL A 16 6.30 7.76 -12.52
N SER A 17 6.45 7.83 -11.18
CA SER A 17 6.48 9.12 -10.46
C SER A 17 7.89 9.75 -10.41
N THR A 18 8.98 8.97 -10.51
CA THR A 18 10.35 9.53 -10.51
C THR A 18 10.75 10.26 -11.81
N ALA A 19 9.93 10.20 -12.87
CA ALA A 19 10.27 10.77 -14.18
C ALA A 19 9.61 12.13 -14.49
N ARG A 20 8.83 12.73 -13.57
CA ARG A 20 8.26 14.07 -13.79
C ARG A 20 8.72 15.02 -12.69
N GLY A 21 9.55 15.98 -13.10
CA GLY A 21 10.22 16.99 -12.29
C GLY A 21 9.49 17.47 -11.04
N LEU A 22 10.21 17.44 -9.92
CA LEU A 22 9.80 18.10 -8.68
C LEU A 22 10.06 19.62 -8.79
N SER A 23 9.03 20.36 -9.17
CA SER A 23 8.89 21.83 -9.09
C SER A 23 7.40 22.13 -9.39
N THR A 24 6.53 22.79 -8.61
CA THR A 24 6.64 23.63 -7.41
C THR A 24 5.34 23.57 -6.57
N THR A 25 5.51 23.71 -5.24
CA THR A 25 4.60 24.26 -4.20
C THR A 25 3.27 23.58 -3.83
N ALA A 26 3.22 23.09 -2.59
CA ALA A 26 2.09 23.32 -1.67
C ALA A 26 2.58 23.31 -0.20
N PRO A 27 2.50 24.45 0.52
CA PRO A 27 1.87 24.48 1.85
C PRO A 27 1.01 25.77 2.03
N PRO A 28 0.03 25.84 2.96
CA PRO A 28 0.05 25.26 4.31
C PRO A 28 -1.21 24.43 4.65
N VAL A 29 -1.00 23.29 5.32
CA VAL A 29 -2.05 22.63 6.10
C VAL A 29 -1.75 22.94 7.56
N GLY A 30 -2.70 23.57 8.24
CA GLY A 30 -2.60 23.90 9.65
C GLY A 30 -2.28 22.65 10.48
N ASP A 31 -1.24 22.79 11.29
CA ASP A 31 -1.11 22.24 12.64
C ASP A 31 -1.77 20.89 12.98
N ALA A 32 -1.18 19.79 12.50
CA ALA A 32 -1.02 18.57 13.29
C ALA A 32 0.07 17.67 12.68
N THR A 33 1.27 17.71 13.26
CA THR A 33 2.37 16.72 13.17
C THR A 33 2.35 15.74 11.98
N ALA A 34 2.44 16.26 10.76
CA ALA A 34 2.71 15.46 9.57
C ALA A 34 4.20 15.05 9.58
N SER A 35 4.52 13.99 10.32
CA SER A 35 5.70 13.18 10.01
C SER A 35 5.63 12.83 8.52
N ALA A 36 6.74 12.99 7.79
CA ALA A 36 6.80 13.15 6.33
C ALA A 36 6.05 12.06 5.53
N VAL A 37 4.75 12.27 5.28
CA VAL A 37 3.95 11.46 4.36
C VAL A 37 4.47 11.72 2.94
N ALA A 38 4.92 10.67 2.26
CA ALA A 38 5.57 10.81 0.96
C ALA A 38 4.62 11.39 -0.09
N GLY A 39 4.96 12.56 -0.63
CA GLY A 39 4.14 13.25 -1.63
C GLY A 39 2.73 13.56 -1.13
N ALA A 40 2.57 14.00 0.12
CA ALA A 40 1.30 14.26 0.76
C ALA A 40 0.32 15.09 -0.11
N ARG A 41 -0.90 14.58 -0.31
CA ARG A 41 -1.99 15.23 -1.06
C ARG A 41 -3.31 15.10 -0.30
N ARG A 42 -4.18 16.11 -0.38
CA ARG A 42 -5.56 16.01 0.13
C ARG A 42 -6.37 15.07 -0.75
N LEU A 43 -7.13 14.17 -0.13
CA LEU A 43 -8.02 13.26 -0.85
C LEU A 43 -9.32 13.99 -1.24
N GLY A 44 -9.33 14.51 -2.47
CA GLY A 44 -10.48 15.22 -3.03
C GLY A 44 -10.83 16.47 -2.21
N ARG A 45 -12.07 16.53 -1.71
CA ARG A 45 -12.56 17.64 -0.86
C ARG A 45 -12.45 17.37 0.63
N SER A 46 -12.06 16.15 1.02
CA SER A 46 -11.95 15.75 2.43
C SER A 46 -10.70 16.30 3.10
N ASP A 47 -10.66 16.23 4.43
CA ASP A 47 -9.50 16.62 5.23
C ASP A 47 -8.46 15.50 5.39
N LEU A 48 -8.67 14.36 4.73
CA LEU A 48 -7.70 13.28 4.71
C LEU A 48 -6.49 13.67 3.86
N VAL A 49 -5.29 13.51 4.43
CA VAL A 49 -4.01 13.70 3.75
C VAL A 49 -3.39 12.33 3.51
N VAL A 50 -3.27 11.95 2.24
CA VAL A 50 -2.74 10.65 1.81
C VAL A 50 -1.41 10.82 1.09
N SER A 51 -0.58 9.78 1.10
CA SER A 51 0.61 9.68 0.27
C SER A 51 0.25 9.71 -1.21
N GLU A 52 1.18 10.17 -2.05
CA GLU A 52 0.98 10.17 -3.51
C GLU A 52 0.82 8.75 -4.06
N ALA A 53 1.46 7.77 -3.42
CA ALA A 53 1.31 6.36 -3.73
C ALA A 53 0.33 5.68 -2.76
N CYS A 54 -0.46 4.76 -3.28
CA CYS A 54 -1.30 3.83 -2.51
C CYS A 54 -0.74 2.40 -2.66
N LEU A 55 -0.71 1.63 -1.57
CA LEU A 55 -0.35 0.22 -1.60
C LEU A 55 -1.60 -0.63 -1.87
N GLY A 56 -1.69 -1.22 -3.06
CA GLY A 56 -2.71 -2.23 -3.38
C GLY A 56 -2.34 -3.60 -2.82
N THR A 57 -3.32 -4.33 -2.27
CA THR A 57 -3.08 -5.57 -1.52
C THR A 57 -3.74 -6.82 -2.14
N MET A 58 -4.25 -6.72 -3.37
CA MET A 58 -5.02 -7.77 -4.04
C MET A 58 -4.32 -9.14 -4.17
N THR A 59 -3.02 -9.23 -3.96
CA THR A 59 -2.23 -10.46 -4.09
C THR A 59 -2.04 -11.22 -2.76
N PHE A 60 -2.39 -10.61 -1.63
CA PHE A 60 -2.10 -11.13 -0.29
C PHE A 60 -3.03 -12.29 0.06
N GLY A 61 -2.45 -13.47 0.26
CA GLY A 61 -3.15 -14.73 0.57
C GLY A 61 -3.18 -15.74 -0.57
N VAL A 62 -2.81 -15.35 -1.80
CA VAL A 62 -2.73 -16.27 -2.95
C VAL A 62 -1.35 -16.25 -3.61
N GLN A 63 -0.94 -15.08 -4.14
CA GLN A 63 0.36 -14.95 -4.80
C GLN A 63 1.45 -14.56 -3.80
N ASN A 64 1.08 -13.82 -2.77
CA ASN A 64 1.93 -13.47 -1.65
C ASN A 64 1.43 -14.17 -0.39
N ASP A 65 2.34 -14.80 0.34
CA ASP A 65 2.00 -15.28 1.67
C ASP A 65 2.01 -14.13 2.70
N ARG A 66 1.73 -14.47 3.95
CA ARG A 66 1.70 -13.50 5.05
C ARG A 66 3.05 -12.82 5.26
N SER A 67 4.17 -13.56 5.15
CA SER A 67 5.50 -13.00 5.36
C SER A 67 5.85 -11.98 4.27
N ASP A 68 5.52 -12.31 3.02
CA ASP A 68 5.67 -11.39 1.90
C ASP A 68 4.83 -10.14 2.13
N ALA A 69 3.54 -10.30 2.47
CA ALA A 69 2.63 -9.18 2.70
C ALA A 69 3.16 -8.23 3.79
N PHE A 70 3.65 -8.79 4.91
CA PHE A 70 4.22 -8.00 6.01
C PHE A 70 5.46 -7.23 5.56
N ALA A 71 6.36 -7.87 4.81
CA ALA A 71 7.55 -7.19 4.27
C ALA A 71 7.19 -6.04 3.31
N GLN A 72 6.12 -6.20 2.52
CA GLN A 72 5.62 -5.13 1.65
C GLN A 72 5.03 -3.97 2.46
N LEU A 73 4.27 -4.28 3.52
CA LEU A 73 3.67 -3.28 4.40
C LEU A 73 4.73 -2.50 5.20
N ASP A 74 5.74 -3.19 5.73
CA ASP A 74 6.89 -2.58 6.40
C ASP A 74 7.65 -1.65 5.45
N LEU A 75 7.89 -2.10 4.21
CA LEU A 75 8.54 -1.28 3.20
C LEU A 75 7.72 -0.04 2.87
N ALA A 76 6.42 -0.18 2.64
CA ALA A 76 5.53 0.95 2.36
C ALA A 76 5.52 1.96 3.52
N ARG A 77 5.39 1.47 4.75
CA ARG A 77 5.45 2.29 5.97
C ARG A 77 6.79 3.02 6.10
N SER A 78 7.91 2.33 5.87
CA SER A 78 9.26 2.94 5.90
C SER A 78 9.45 4.05 4.87
N ARG A 79 8.67 4.02 3.78
CA ARG A 79 8.66 5.03 2.72
C ARG A 79 7.63 6.14 2.95
N GLY A 80 6.93 6.15 4.08
CA GLY A 80 5.93 7.18 4.40
C GLY A 80 4.62 7.02 3.62
N VAL A 81 4.30 5.81 3.13
CA VAL A 81 2.98 5.50 2.57
C VAL A 81 1.98 5.32 3.71
N ASN A 82 0.85 6.00 3.61
CA ASN A 82 -0.23 5.93 4.61
C ASN A 82 -1.58 5.54 4.00
N PHE A 83 -1.60 5.15 2.72
CA PHE A 83 -2.81 4.78 1.99
C PHE A 83 -2.68 3.34 1.49
N ILE A 84 -3.58 2.47 1.97
CA ILE A 84 -3.63 1.04 1.66
C ILE A 84 -5.02 0.73 1.08
N ASP A 85 -5.06 0.02 -0.04
CA ASP A 85 -6.28 -0.42 -0.72
C ASP A 85 -6.51 -1.92 -0.50
N THR A 86 -7.74 -2.29 -0.14
CA THR A 86 -8.21 -3.67 0.08
C THR A 86 -9.68 -3.82 -0.34
N ALA A 87 -10.16 -5.05 -0.46
CA ALA A 87 -11.56 -5.37 -0.74
C ALA A 87 -11.94 -6.74 -0.15
N GLU A 88 -13.22 -6.93 0.18
CA GLU A 88 -13.76 -8.19 0.74
C GLU A 88 -13.53 -9.41 -0.19
N LEU A 89 -13.43 -9.18 -1.50
CA LEU A 89 -13.18 -10.23 -2.50
C LEU A 89 -11.70 -10.51 -2.75
N TYR A 90 -10.78 -9.70 -2.23
CA TYR A 90 -9.36 -10.00 -2.34
C TYR A 90 -9.00 -11.22 -1.49
N PRO A 91 -8.08 -12.08 -1.97
CA PRO A 91 -7.14 -11.85 -3.09
C PRO A 91 -7.61 -12.26 -4.50
N VAL A 92 -6.82 -11.91 -5.52
CA VAL A 92 -6.99 -12.29 -6.93
C VAL A 92 -5.87 -13.27 -7.33
N PRO A 93 -6.12 -14.26 -8.21
CA PRO A 93 -7.39 -14.61 -8.83
C PRO A 93 -8.34 -15.39 -7.90
N LEU A 94 -9.64 -15.11 -8.03
CA LEU A 94 -10.73 -15.77 -7.29
C LEU A 94 -10.79 -17.28 -7.53
N THR A 95 -10.19 -17.76 -8.62
CA THR A 95 -10.16 -19.18 -9.01
C THR A 95 -8.98 -19.93 -8.42
N ALA A 96 -8.10 -19.29 -7.64
CA ALA A 96 -6.93 -19.97 -7.09
C ALA A 96 -7.37 -21.06 -6.09
N PRO A 97 -6.71 -22.23 -6.05
CA PRO A 97 -7.10 -23.33 -5.14
C PRO A 97 -7.08 -22.95 -3.66
N LYS A 98 -6.25 -21.97 -3.27
CA LYS A 98 -6.11 -21.46 -1.90
C LYS A 98 -6.93 -20.20 -1.64
N TRP A 99 -7.70 -19.74 -2.62
CA TRP A 99 -8.46 -18.51 -2.49
C TRP A 99 -9.55 -18.64 -1.41
N ARG A 100 -9.71 -17.56 -0.64
CA ARG A 100 -10.80 -17.38 0.31
C ARG A 100 -11.15 -15.89 0.40
N ALA A 101 -12.44 -15.57 0.41
CA ALA A 101 -12.90 -14.19 0.62
C ALA A 101 -12.38 -13.63 1.96
N GLY A 102 -12.00 -12.36 1.97
CA GLY A 102 -11.47 -11.67 3.14
C GLY A 102 -10.07 -12.11 3.58
N ALA A 103 -9.38 -13.00 2.84
CA ALA A 103 -8.04 -13.45 3.24
C ALA A 103 -7.01 -12.32 3.26
N THR A 104 -7.14 -11.34 2.35
CA THR A 104 -6.32 -10.13 2.38
C THR A 104 -6.58 -9.29 3.64
N GLU A 105 -7.84 -9.10 4.03
CA GLU A 105 -8.21 -8.30 5.22
C GLU A 105 -7.79 -8.98 6.52
N GLU A 106 -7.82 -10.32 6.59
CA GLU A 106 -7.27 -11.05 7.74
C GLU A 106 -5.76 -10.83 7.88
N ILE A 107 -4.99 -10.94 6.79
CA ILE A 107 -3.55 -10.67 6.81
C ILE A 107 -3.27 -9.21 7.23
N LEU A 108 -4.06 -8.26 6.73
CA LEU A 108 -3.95 -6.85 7.14
C LEU A 108 -4.29 -6.64 8.62
N GLY A 109 -5.33 -7.31 9.12
CA GLY A 109 -5.70 -7.28 10.54
C GLY A 109 -4.58 -7.80 11.44
N GLU A 110 -3.99 -8.95 11.10
CA GLU A 110 -2.83 -9.50 11.80
C GLU A 110 -1.63 -8.53 11.79
N TYR A 111 -1.39 -7.84 10.67
CA TYR A 111 -0.32 -6.85 10.58
C TYR A 111 -0.59 -5.65 11.48
N VAL A 112 -1.79 -5.06 11.45
CA VAL A 112 -2.18 -3.93 12.30
C VAL A 112 -2.04 -4.27 13.78
N GLU A 113 -2.50 -5.45 14.18
CA GLU A 113 -2.33 -5.96 15.54
C GLU A 113 -0.84 -6.07 15.91
N SER A 114 -0.01 -6.58 15.00
CA SER A 114 1.43 -6.76 15.25
C SER A 114 2.20 -5.44 15.45
N VAL A 115 1.72 -4.33 14.88
CA VAL A 115 2.40 -3.02 14.93
C VAL A 115 1.81 -2.04 15.94
N GLY A 116 0.83 -2.47 16.74
CA GLY A 116 0.39 -1.76 17.94
C GLY A 116 -0.88 -0.92 17.83
N GLY A 117 -1.71 -1.10 16.78
CA GLY A 117 -3.03 -0.46 16.66
C GLY A 117 -3.00 1.01 16.24
#